data_AF-A0A2H0FKC5-F1
#
_entry.id   AF-A0A2H0FKC5-F1
#
_cell.length_a   1.000
_cell.length_b   1.000
_cell.length_c   1.000
_cell.angle_alpha   90.00
_cell.angle_beta   90.00
_cell.angle_gamma   90.00
#
_symmetry.space_group_name_H-M   'P 1'
#
loop_
_entity.id
_entity.type
_entity.pdbx_description
1 polymer ?
#
loop_
_entity_poly.entity_id
_entity_poly.type
_entity_poly.pdbx_seq_one_letter_code
_entity_poly.pdbx_strand_id
1 'polypeptide(L)'
;MSNSQVLDISWGTILKIAIAFLGFYILYLVKDILILIIFAVIISILFNPAINFLHRHRLPRVLAVSFAYITVFGILGLVIYYILPMLVSEIQQFSQLFPQYFERIAPPLKELGIEAFENMETFTQVLGGFLQKASSNILSAISIIFGGIGAT
;
A
#
# COMPACT_ATOMS: atom_id res chain seq x y z
N MET A 1 -54.32 35.21 7.37
CA MET A 1 -54.66 33.81 7.02
C MET A 1 -53.40 33.21 6.42
N SER A 2 -52.75 32.27 7.11
CA SER A 2 -51.45 31.71 6.70
C SER A 2 -51.64 30.74 5.54
N ASN A 3 -51.07 31.07 4.39
CA ASN A 3 -51.13 30.29 3.17
C ASN A 3 -50.20 29.07 3.31
N SER A 4 -50.74 27.91 3.66
CA SER A 4 -49.99 26.65 3.70
C SER A 4 -49.79 26.13 2.28
N GLN A 5 -48.64 26.42 1.69
CA GLN A 5 -48.21 25.79 0.44
C GLN A 5 -47.95 24.31 0.69
N VAL A 6 -48.93 23.48 0.35
CA VAL A 6 -48.76 22.02 0.31
C VAL A 6 -47.89 21.67 -0.88
N LEU A 7 -46.73 21.06 -0.62
CA LEU A 7 -45.85 20.53 -1.65
C LEU A 7 -46.55 19.35 -2.32
N ASP A 8 -47.14 19.56 -3.50
CA ASP A 8 -47.60 18.48 -4.38
C ASP A 8 -46.38 17.79 -5.00
N ILE A 9 -45.77 16.89 -4.25
CA ILE A 9 -44.63 16.10 -4.74
C ILE A 9 -45.19 15.00 -5.64
N SER A 10 -45.05 15.21 -6.95
CA SER A 10 -45.39 14.21 -7.97
C SER A 10 -44.62 12.91 -7.72
N TRP A 11 -45.29 11.76 -7.86
CA TRP A 11 -44.73 10.42 -7.73
C TRP A 11 -43.46 10.21 -8.57
N GLY A 12 -43.38 10.86 -9.74
CA GLY A 12 -42.19 10.82 -10.59
C GLY A 12 -40.95 11.48 -9.97
N THR A 13 -41.14 12.51 -9.14
CA THR A 13 -40.04 13.17 -8.42
C THR A 13 -39.51 12.27 -7.30
N ILE A 14 -40.40 11.59 -6.57
CA ILE A 14 -40.04 10.64 -5.52
C ILE A 14 -39.22 9.48 -6.11
N LEU A 15 -39.67 8.91 -7.24
CA LEU A 15 -38.93 7.84 -7.94
C LEU A 15 -37.55 8.28 -8.40
N LYS A 16 -37.43 9.49 -8.97
CA LYS A 16 -36.12 10.04 -9.40
C LYS A 16 -35.17 10.22 -8.21
N ILE A 17 -35.67 10.74 -7.10
CA ILE A 17 -34.88 10.90 -5.86
C ILE A 17 -34.46 9.54 -5.32
N ALA A 18 -35.37 8.57 -5.27
CA ALA A 18 -35.08 7.21 -4.80
C ALA A 18 -34.00 6.53 -5.67
N ILE A 19 -34.09 6.64 -7.00
CA ILE A 19 -33.09 6.10 -7.93
C ILE A 19 -31.74 6.80 -7.74
N ALA A 20 -31.73 8.12 -7.57
CA ALA A 20 -30.50 8.87 -7.32
C ALA A 20 -29.83 8.42 -6.01
N PHE A 21 -30.60 8.29 -4.92
CA PHE A 21 -30.09 7.79 -3.64
C PHE A 21 -29.58 6.34 -3.75
N LEU A 22 -30.31 5.47 -4.45
CA LEU A 22 -29.87 4.10 -4.70
C LEU A 22 -28.55 4.06 -5.47
N GLY A 23 -28.41 4.90 -6.51
CA GLY A 23 -27.18 5.02 -7.28
C GLY A 23 -26.00 5.49 -6.43
N PHE A 24 -26.19 6.52 -5.60
CA PHE A 24 -25.18 6.98 -4.65
C PHE A 24 -24.81 5.91 -3.61
N TYR A 25 -25.79 5.15 -3.13
CA TYR A 25 -25.57 4.07 -2.17
C TYR A 25 -24.73 2.94 -2.78
N ILE A 26 -25.03 2.54 -4.02
CA ILE A 26 -24.22 1.56 -4.75
C ILE A 26 -22.80 2.11 -4.96
N LEU A 27 -22.66 3.37 -5.36
CA LEU A 27 -21.35 4.01 -5.56
C LEU A 27 -20.52 4.01 -4.26
N TYR A 28 -21.17 4.27 -3.13
CA TYR A 28 -20.55 4.20 -1.81
C TYR A 28 -20.09 2.79 -1.46
N LEU A 29 -20.88 1.77 -1.82
CA LEU A 29 -20.55 0.37 -1.58
C LEU A 29 -19.35 -0.11 -2.42
N VAL A 30 -19.23 0.35 -3.66
CA VAL A 30 -18.14 -0.06 -4.57
C VAL A 30 -16.94 0.89 -4.57
N LYS A 31 -16.90 1.89 -3.69
CA LYS A 31 -15.84 2.91 -3.65
C LYS A 31 -14.42 2.31 -3.61
N ASP A 32 -14.26 1.22 -2.87
CA ASP A 32 -12.95 0.57 -2.69
C ASP A 32 -12.51 -0.15 -3.98
N ILE A 33 -13.47 -0.73 -4.70
CA ILE A 33 -13.25 -1.33 -6.02
C ILE A 33 -12.93 -0.23 -7.05
N LEU A 34 -13.59 0.93 -6.99
CA LEU A 34 -13.31 2.06 -7.88
C LEU A 34 -11.86 2.55 -7.74
N ILE A 35 -11.33 2.62 -6.51
CA ILE A 35 -9.93 2.98 -6.27
C ILE A 35 -8.99 1.97 -6.93
N LEU A 36 -9.26 0.68 -6.78
CA LEU A 36 -8.47 -0.38 -7.42
C LEU A 36 -8.54 -0.31 -8.96
N ILE A 37 -9.71 -0.02 -9.53
CA ILE A 37 -9.88 0.15 -10.98
C ILE A 37 -9.08 1.34 -11.49
N ILE A 38 -9.12 2.48 -10.78
CA ILE A 38 -8.32 3.67 -11.15
C ILE A 38 -6.83 3.30 -11.16
N PHE A 39 -6.36 2.59 -10.14
CA PHE A 39 -4.97 2.09 -10.09
C PHE A 39 -4.64 1.19 -11.28
N ALA A 40 -5.51 0.24 -11.60
CA ALA A 40 -5.32 -0.66 -12.74
C ALA A 40 -5.26 0.11 -14.07
N VAL A 41 -6.09 1.14 -14.24
CA VAL A 41 -6.06 2.02 -15.41
C VAL A 41 -4.75 2.81 -15.49
N ILE A 42 -4.29 3.37 -14.38
CA ILE A 42 -3.00 4.10 -14.33
C ILE A 42 -1.85 3.16 -14.75
N ILE A 43 -1.79 1.96 -14.18
CA ILE A 43 -0.77 0.97 -14.53
C ILE A 43 -0.89 0.55 -16.01
N SER A 44 -2.10 0.31 -16.50
CA SER A 44 -2.36 -0.03 -17.90
C SER A 44 -1.85 1.05 -18.84
N ILE A 45 -2.14 2.33 -18.54
CA ILE A 45 -1.64 3.48 -19.31
C ILE A 45 -0.11 3.54 -19.29
N LEU A 46 0.51 3.26 -18.14
CA LEU A 46 1.97 3.27 -17.99
C LEU A 46 2.66 2.18 -18.83
N PHE A 47 2.05 1.00 -18.94
CA PHE A 47 2.59 -0.11 -19.73
C PHE A 47 2.23 -0.01 -21.22
N ASN A 48 1.17 0.70 -21.58
CA ASN A 48 0.72 0.88 -22.96
C ASN A 48 1.83 1.35 -23.94
N PRO A 49 2.71 2.33 -23.63
CA PRO A 49 3.81 2.70 -24.54
C PRO A 49 4.80 1.55 -24.77
N ALA A 50 5.14 0.79 -23.72
CA ALA A 50 6.04 -0.37 -23.84
C ALA A 50 5.41 -1.50 -24.68
N ILE A 51 4.12 -1.76 -24.47
CA ILE A 51 3.36 -2.75 -25.26
C ILE A 51 3.25 -2.30 -26.72
N ASN A 52 2.94 -1.02 -26.98
CA ASN A 52 2.83 -0.48 -28.34
C ASN A 52 4.17 -0.47 -29.07
N PHE A 53 5.28 -0.23 -28.36
CA PHE A 53 6.62 -0.37 -28.91
C PHE A 53 6.86 -1.80 -29.41
N LEU A 54 6.54 -2.82 -28.59
CA LEU A 54 6.65 -4.22 -28.99
C LEU A 54 5.68 -4.60 -30.13
N HIS A 55 4.45 -4.08 -30.09
CA HIS A 55 3.47 -4.32 -31.14
C HIS A 55 3.94 -3.77 -32.50
N ARG A 56 4.63 -2.62 -32.51
CA ARG A 56 5.21 -2.04 -33.72
C ARG A 56 6.31 -2.92 -34.34
N HIS A 57 6.93 -3.79 -33.55
CA HIS A 57 7.85 -4.84 -34.01
C HIS A 57 7.15 -6.12 -34.51
N ARG A 58 5.87 -6.02 -34.91
CA ARG A 58 5.02 -7.11 -35.44
C ARG A 58 4.65 -8.20 -34.45
N LEU A 59 4.74 -7.94 -33.15
CA LEU A 59 4.23 -8.86 -32.13
C LEU A 59 2.72 -8.66 -31.95
N PRO A 60 1.90 -9.73 -31.96
CA PRO A 60 0.49 -9.63 -31.65
C PRO A 60 0.31 -9.16 -30.20
N ARG A 61 -0.72 -8.35 -29.95
CA ARG A 61 -0.92 -7.63 -28.67
C ARG A 61 -0.82 -8.53 -27.43
N VAL A 62 -1.33 -9.77 -27.51
CA VAL A 62 -1.27 -10.74 -26.41
C VAL A 62 0.20 -11.08 -26.06
N LEU A 63 1.03 -11.38 -27.06
CA LEU A 63 2.45 -11.67 -26.84
C LEU A 63 3.22 -10.44 -26.34
N ALA A 64 2.87 -9.25 -26.84
CA ALA A 64 3.49 -8.00 -26.39
C ALA A 64 3.22 -7.73 -24.90
N VAL A 65 1.97 -7.97 -24.43
CA VAL A 65 1.60 -7.83 -23.03
C VAL A 65 2.34 -8.86 -22.17
N SER A 66 2.29 -10.15 -22.55
CA SER A 66 2.99 -11.20 -21.80
C SER A 66 4.49 -10.94 -21.68
N PHE A 67 5.13 -10.53 -22.78
CA PHE A 67 6.56 -10.23 -22.77
C PHE A 67 6.89 -9.00 -21.91
N ALA A 68 6.07 -7.95 -21.96
CA ALA A 68 6.26 -6.76 -21.13
C ALA A 68 6.22 -7.13 -19.63
N TYR A 69 5.23 -7.93 -19.21
CA TYR A 69 5.15 -8.39 -17.83
C TYR A 69 6.33 -9.27 -17.43
N ILE A 70 6.69 -10.26 -18.24
CA ILE A 70 7.84 -11.15 -17.96
C ILE A 70 9.13 -10.33 -17.87
N THR A 71 9.31 -9.36 -18.75
CA THR A 71 10.50 -8.50 -18.75
C THR A 71 10.56 -7.65 -17.48
N VAL A 72 9.47 -6.99 -17.10
CA VAL A 72 9.45 -6.14 -15.90
C VAL A 72 9.66 -6.97 -14.64
N PHE A 73 8.91 -8.05 -14.46
CA PHE A 73 9.08 -8.92 -13.29
C PHE A 73 10.41 -9.66 -13.30
N GLY A 74 10.93 -10.02 -14.48
CA GLY A 74 12.25 -10.61 -14.64
C GLY A 74 13.37 -9.65 -14.24
N ILE A 75 13.32 -8.39 -14.70
CA ILE A 75 14.25 -7.34 -14.29
C ILE A 75 14.16 -7.11 -12.79
N LEU A 76 12.95 -6.97 -12.23
CA LEU A 76 12.77 -6.80 -10.78
C LEU A 76 13.35 -8.00 -10.01
N GLY A 77 13.09 -9.23 -10.46
CA GLY A 77 13.62 -10.44 -9.86
C GLY A 77 15.15 -10.50 -9.91
N LEU A 78 15.77 -10.13 -11.03
CA LEU A 78 17.22 -10.05 -11.18
C LEU A 78 17.81 -8.96 -10.27
N VAL A 79 17.20 -7.78 -10.23
CA VAL A 79 17.61 -6.68 -9.34
C VAL A 79 17.56 -7.14 -7.89
N ILE A 80 16.48 -7.78 -7.45
CA ILE A 80 16.39 -8.36 -6.11
C ILE A 80 17.47 -9.42 -5.93
N TYR A 81 17.65 -10.35 -6.86
CA TYR A 81 18.63 -11.42 -6.75
C TYR A 81 20.07 -10.91 -6.57
N TYR A 82 20.45 -9.82 -7.24
CA TYR A 82 21.79 -9.23 -7.10
C TYR A 82 21.92 -8.28 -5.92
N ILE A 83 20.90 -7.46 -5.65
CA ILE A 83 20.94 -6.46 -4.57
C ILE A 83 20.75 -7.11 -3.20
N LEU A 84 19.88 -8.11 -3.09
CA LEU A 84 19.56 -8.77 -1.83
C LEU A 84 20.80 -9.36 -1.13
N PRO A 85 21.71 -10.13 -1.77
CA PRO A 85 22.90 -10.63 -1.11
C PRO A 85 23.83 -9.52 -0.64
N MET A 86 23.98 -8.44 -1.41
CA MET A 86 24.73 -7.24 -1.01
C MET A 86 24.09 -6.57 0.20
N LEU A 87 22.76 -6.38 0.21
CA LEU A 87 22.08 -5.84 1.38
C LEU A 87 22.24 -6.73 2.61
N VAL A 88 22.19 -8.05 2.43
CA VAL A 88 22.36 -9.01 3.54
C VAL A 88 23.78 -8.95 4.09
N SER A 89 24.83 -8.92 3.25
CA SER A 89 26.21 -8.78 3.74
C SER A 89 26.42 -7.47 4.49
N GLU A 90 25.81 -6.39 4.01
CA GLU A 90 25.96 -5.07 4.61
C GLU A 90 25.21 -5.00 5.94
N ILE A 91 24.03 -5.61 6.03
CA ILE A 91 23.29 -5.76 7.29
C ILE A 91 24.08 -6.63 8.27
N GLN A 92 24.69 -7.73 7.82
CA GLN A 92 25.51 -8.58 8.69
C GLN A 92 26.73 -7.83 9.26
N GLN A 93 27.44 -7.09 8.41
CA GLN A 93 28.56 -6.24 8.84
C GLN A 93 28.08 -5.15 9.81
N PHE A 94 26.96 -4.50 9.50
CA PHE A 94 26.36 -3.53 10.39
C PHE A 94 26.02 -4.16 11.74
N SER A 95 25.39 -5.32 11.79
CA SER A 95 25.07 -6.03 13.05
C SER A 95 26.32 -6.38 13.87
N GLN A 96 27.45 -6.68 13.23
CA GLN A 96 28.72 -6.92 13.92
C GLN A 96 29.34 -5.64 14.50
N LEU A 97 29.24 -4.52 13.78
CA LEU A 97 29.77 -3.22 14.20
C LEU A 97 28.81 -2.44 15.10
N PHE A 98 27.54 -2.83 15.12
CA PHE A 98 26.47 -2.15 15.84
C PHE A 98 26.77 -1.97 17.34
N PRO A 99 27.26 -2.98 18.09
CA PRO A 99 27.62 -2.80 19.50
C PRO A 99 28.67 -1.70 19.70
N GLN A 100 29.68 -1.65 18.83
CA GLN A 100 30.73 -0.64 18.90
C GLN A 100 30.20 0.77 18.60
N TYR A 101 29.26 0.91 17.65
CA TYR A 101 28.59 2.18 17.40
C TYR A 101 27.71 2.58 18.58
N PHE A 102 27.00 1.61 19.19
CA PHE A 102 26.16 1.83 20.36
C PHE A 102 26.96 2.37 21.54
N GLU A 103 28.11 1.78 21.86
CA GLU A 103 29.00 2.25 22.95
C GLU A 103 29.51 3.68 22.74
N ARG A 104 29.63 4.15 21.49
CA ARG A 104 30.06 5.53 21.19
C ARG A 104 28.93 6.55 21.29
N ILE A 105 27.69 6.16 20.98
CA ILE A 105 26.53 7.06 20.95
C ILE A 105 25.71 7.03 22.25
N ALA A 106 25.74 5.92 22.99
CA ALA A 106 24.97 5.74 24.21
C ALA A 106 25.34 6.73 25.33
N PRO A 107 26.62 7.09 25.59
CA PRO A 107 26.97 7.99 26.70
C PRO A 107 26.25 9.35 26.68
N PRO A 108 26.28 10.16 25.60
CA PRO A 108 25.56 11.44 25.58
C PRO A 108 24.03 11.28 25.64
N LEU A 109 23.48 10.17 25.15
CA LEU A 109 22.03 9.91 25.17
C LEU A 109 21.56 9.43 26.55
N LYS A 110 22.42 8.68 27.27
CA LYS A 110 22.21 8.28 28.66
C LYS A 110 22.23 9.49 29.58
N GLU A 111 23.15 10.45 29.35
CA GLU A 111 23.19 11.71 30.07
C GLU A 111 21.93 12.57 29.89
N LEU A 112 21.24 12.43 28.74
CA LEU A 112 19.95 13.06 28.48
C LEU A 112 18.76 12.33 29.13
N GLY A 113 19.00 11.22 29.86
CA GLY A 113 17.97 10.47 30.56
C GLY A 113 17.13 9.57 29.66
N ILE A 114 17.62 9.20 28.48
CA ILE A 114 16.88 8.30 27.57
C ILE A 114 17.11 6.85 28.02
N GLU A 115 16.10 6.26 28.66
CA GLU A 115 16.13 4.88 29.20
C GLU A 115 16.48 3.82 28.14
N ALA A 116 16.11 4.05 26.87
CA ALA A 116 16.40 3.13 25.77
C ALA A 116 17.91 2.98 25.46
N PHE A 117 18.76 3.91 25.90
CA PHE A 117 20.21 3.88 25.67
C PHE A 117 21.02 3.54 26.93
N GLU A 118 20.37 3.12 28.03
CA GLU A 118 21.09 2.69 29.21
C GLU A 118 21.99 1.48 28.92
N ASN A 119 21.39 0.46 28.30
CA ASN A 119 22.03 -0.82 28.02
C ASN A 119 21.53 -1.35 26.66
N MET A 120 22.33 -2.21 26.02
CA MET A 120 21.95 -2.87 24.77
C MET A 120 20.68 -3.73 24.93
N GLU A 121 20.51 -4.39 26.07
CA GLU A 121 19.32 -5.21 26.36
C GLU A 121 18.04 -4.38 26.39
N THR A 122 18.08 -3.21 27.05
CA THR A 122 16.94 -2.30 27.10
C THR A 122 16.61 -1.76 25.70
N PHE A 123 17.64 -1.43 24.92
CA PHE A 123 17.47 -0.99 23.54
C PHE A 123 16.80 -2.06 22.67
N THR A 124 17.24 -3.33 22.75
CA THR A 124 16.65 -4.42 21.97
C THR A 124 15.23 -4.73 22.41
N GLN A 125 14.90 -4.61 23.69
CA GLN A 125 13.52 -4.74 24.18
C GLN A 125 12.61 -3.62 23.65
N VAL A 126 13.07 -2.36 23.68
CA VAL A 126 12.32 -1.20 23.16
C VAL A 126 12.12 -1.31 21.65
N LEU A 127 13.18 -1.64 20.89
CA LEU A 127 13.08 -1.89 19.46
C LEU A 127 12.18 -3.08 19.15
N GLY A 128 12.32 -4.19 19.89
CA GLY A 128 11.48 -5.37 19.73
C GLY A 128 10.00 -5.04 19.93
N GLY A 129 9.68 -4.26 20.96
CA GLY A 129 8.33 -3.76 21.20
C GLY A 129 7.80 -2.85 20.09
N PHE A 130 8.65 -1.97 19.52
CA PHE A 130 8.28 -1.14 18.38
C PHE A 130 8.04 -1.97 17.12
N LEU A 131 8.92 -2.91 16.80
CA LEU A 131 8.80 -3.78 15.64
C LEU A 131 7.58 -4.70 15.73
N GLN A 132 7.30 -5.24 16.92
CA GLN A 132 6.11 -6.06 17.15
C GLN A 132 4.83 -5.24 16.93
N LYS A 133 4.78 -4.00 17.43
CA LYS A 133 3.65 -3.08 17.20
C LYS A 133 3.53 -2.66 15.73
N ALA A 134 4.64 -2.35 15.06
CA ALA A 134 4.65 -2.01 13.65
C ALA A 134 4.18 -3.19 12.80
N SER A 135 4.67 -4.39 13.09
CA SER A 135 4.23 -5.64 12.46
C SER A 135 2.75 -5.90 12.69
N SER A 136 2.27 -5.82 13.93
CA SER A 136 0.84 -6.01 14.23
C SER A 136 -0.04 -4.98 13.52
N ASN A 137 0.40 -3.73 13.44
CA ASN A 137 -0.34 -2.66 12.76
C ASN A 137 -0.36 -2.87 11.24
N ILE A 138 0.76 -3.26 10.63
CA ILE A 138 0.85 -3.56 9.20
C ILE A 138 0.00 -4.78 8.86
N LEU A 139 0.13 -5.87 9.63
CA LEU A 139 -0.69 -7.06 9.46
C LEU A 139 -2.18 -6.76 9.65
N SER A 140 -2.53 -5.86 10.58
CA SER A 140 -3.91 -5.42 10.77
C SER A 140 -4.41 -4.57 9.60
N ALA A 141 -3.59 -3.66 9.07
CA ALA A 141 -3.97 -2.87 7.89
C ALA A 141 -4.17 -3.77 6.67
N ILE A 142 -3.27 -4.74 6.46
CA ILE A 142 -3.40 -5.76 5.41
C ILE A 142 -4.63 -6.61 5.66
N SER A 143 -4.86 -7.12 6.88
CA SER A 143 -6.04 -7.94 7.17
C SER A 143 -7.34 -7.15 7.13
N ILE A 144 -7.35 -5.83 7.31
CA ILE A 144 -8.53 -4.99 7.08
C ILE A 144 -8.80 -4.86 5.57
N ILE A 145 -7.77 -4.56 4.78
CA ILE A 145 -7.90 -4.42 3.31
C ILE A 145 -8.27 -5.75 2.64
N PHE A 146 -7.68 -6.86 3.10
CA PHE A 146 -7.84 -8.19 2.51
C PHE A 146 -8.82 -9.10 3.27
N GLY A 147 -9.15 -8.81 4.52
CA GLY A 147 -10.15 -9.54 5.30
C GLY A 147 -11.53 -8.88 5.25
N GLY A 148 -11.61 -7.57 4.96
CA GLY A 148 -12.87 -6.91 4.63
C GLY A 148 -13.56 -7.46 3.38
N ILE A 149 -12.79 -8.06 2.46
CA ILE A 149 -13.31 -8.81 1.28
C ILE A 149 -13.66 -10.28 1.60
N GLY A 150 -13.37 -10.79 2.80
CA GLY A 150 -13.72 -12.16 3.24
C GLY A 150 -14.74 -12.22 4.39
N ALA A 151 -15.11 -11.08 4.99
CA ALA A 151 -16.00 -10.98 6.15
C ALA A 151 -17.40 -10.42 5.81
N THR A 152 -17.73 -10.24 4.52
CA THR A 152 -19.10 -10.00 4.04
C THR A 152 -19.60 -11.20 3.26
#